data_AF-A0A945HAG1-F1
#
_entry.id   AF-A0A945HAG1-F1
#
_cell.length_a   1.000
_cell.length_b   1.000
_cell.length_c   1.000
_cell.angle_alpha   90.00
_cell.angle_beta   90.00
_cell.angle_gamma   90.00
#
_symmetry.space_group_name_H-M   'P 1'
#
loop_
_entity.id
_entity.type
_entity.pdbx_description
1 polymer ?
#
loop_
_entity_poly.entity_id
_entity_poly.type
_entity_poly.pdbx_seq_one_letter_code
_entity_poly.pdbx_strand_id
1 'polypeptide(L)'
;SLGGETVKPENVEAGTGFYQHKFDRGDIKSALGQVEMTKHDAGVAWGSVHWQYLEDMAKVTPHEATPLSLAKEIYVRENTKSGQVLKPIGSDLAPGDELVVRLMLRTDRDMEFVHMNDQRGSGTEPVNVLSGYRYRDGLAYYESTRDASSHFFIDYLPKGTYVFEYPVKVFHRGRYQSGIANIQSMYAPEFNSHSASQWLEVK
;
A
#
# COMPACT_ATOMS: atom_id res chain seq x y z
N SER A 1 -5.52 -27.23 17.13
CA SER A 1 -4.07 -27.39 17.29
C SER A 1 -3.37 -26.48 16.29
N LEU A 2 -2.11 -26.13 16.56
CA LEU A 2 -1.22 -25.43 15.62
C LEU A 2 0.06 -26.27 15.49
N GLY A 3 0.39 -26.67 14.26
CA GLY A 3 1.55 -27.54 14.02
C GLY A 3 1.51 -28.87 14.78
N GLY A 4 0.31 -29.41 15.02
CA GLY A 4 0.10 -30.64 15.79
C GLY A 4 0.08 -30.46 17.31
N GLU A 5 0.44 -29.29 17.83
CA GLU A 5 0.37 -29.01 19.27
C GLU A 5 -1.01 -28.44 19.66
N THR A 6 -1.57 -28.96 20.75
CA THR A 6 -2.88 -28.51 21.24
C THR A 6 -2.72 -27.19 21.98
N VAL A 7 -3.25 -26.11 21.40
CA VAL A 7 -3.41 -24.82 22.09
C VAL A 7 -4.60 -24.95 23.03
N LYS A 8 -4.33 -24.97 24.34
CA LYS A 8 -5.37 -25.01 25.37
C LYS A 8 -5.81 -23.58 25.71
N PRO A 9 -7.13 -23.30 25.76
CA PRO A 9 -7.63 -22.02 26.25
C PRO A 9 -7.20 -21.81 27.71
N GLU A 10 -6.48 -20.72 27.97
CA GLU A 10 -6.07 -20.27 29.31
C GLU A 10 -6.65 -18.89 29.57
N ASN A 11 -6.93 -18.55 30.84
CA ASN A 11 -7.48 -17.25 31.25
C ASN A 11 -8.76 -16.84 30.50
N VAL A 12 -9.65 -17.81 30.27
CA VAL A 12 -10.92 -17.59 29.58
C VAL A 12 -11.77 -16.57 30.32
N GLU A 13 -12.19 -15.51 29.63
CA GLU A 13 -13.02 -14.45 30.20
C GLU A 13 -14.39 -14.99 30.61
N ALA A 14 -14.80 -14.69 31.84
CA ALA A 14 -16.09 -15.11 32.37
C ALA A 14 -17.25 -14.42 31.60
N GLY A 15 -18.22 -15.23 31.17
CA GLY A 15 -19.41 -14.74 30.46
C GLY A 15 -19.26 -14.71 28.94
N THR A 16 -18.16 -14.15 28.41
CA THR A 16 -17.91 -14.08 26.95
C THR A 16 -17.24 -15.33 26.40
N GLY A 17 -16.49 -16.07 27.23
CA GLY A 17 -15.70 -17.22 26.78
C GLY A 17 -14.49 -16.84 25.92
N PHE A 18 -14.12 -15.55 25.87
CA PHE A 18 -13.01 -15.08 25.07
C PHE A 18 -11.66 -15.56 25.63
N TYR A 19 -10.77 -15.98 24.75
CA TYR A 19 -9.36 -16.20 25.06
C TYR A 19 -8.50 -15.85 23.83
N GLN A 20 -7.26 -15.46 24.08
CA GLN A 20 -6.28 -15.20 23.02
C GLN A 20 -4.97 -15.89 23.37
N HIS A 21 -4.38 -16.55 22.39
CA HIS A 21 -3.02 -17.09 22.48
C HIS A 21 -2.15 -16.39 21.44
N LYS A 22 -1.00 -15.86 21.85
CA LYS A 22 -0.07 -15.12 21.00
C LYS A 22 1.30 -15.79 21.01
N PHE A 23 1.84 -16.01 19.82
CA PHE A 23 3.21 -16.48 19.63
C PHE A 23 4.11 -15.30 19.32
N ASP A 24 5.29 -15.27 19.93
CA ASP A 24 6.32 -14.31 19.56
C ASP A 24 7.13 -14.81 18.36
N ARG A 25 7.89 -13.90 17.73
CA ARG A 25 8.62 -14.18 16.47
C ARG A 25 9.48 -15.45 16.53
N GLY A 26 10.11 -15.74 17.68
CA GLY A 26 10.99 -16.90 17.85
C GLY A 26 10.25 -18.25 17.87
N ASP A 27 8.96 -18.24 18.21
CA ASP A 27 8.13 -19.45 18.31
C ASP A 27 7.44 -19.77 16.98
N ILE A 28 7.36 -18.79 16.07
CA ILE A 28 6.71 -18.95 14.76
C ILE A 28 7.57 -19.84 13.86
N LYS A 29 7.06 -21.06 13.62
CA LYS A 29 7.64 -22.04 12.69
C LYS A 29 6.66 -22.32 11.56
N SER A 30 7.17 -22.79 10.41
CA SER A 30 6.33 -23.16 9.26
C SER A 30 5.22 -24.16 9.61
N ALA A 31 5.46 -25.06 10.58
CA ALA A 31 4.48 -26.00 11.09
C ALA A 31 3.23 -25.32 11.67
N LEU A 32 3.33 -24.11 12.25
CA LEU A 32 2.17 -23.39 12.79
C LEU A 32 1.19 -22.94 11.71
N GLY A 33 1.57 -22.99 10.43
CA GLY A 33 0.65 -22.79 9.31
C GLY A 33 -0.38 -23.92 9.16
N GLN A 34 -0.17 -25.06 9.82
CA GLN A 34 -1.17 -26.13 9.91
C GLN A 34 -2.10 -25.84 11.09
N VAL A 35 -3.30 -25.40 10.77
CA VAL A 35 -4.34 -25.04 11.74
C VAL A 35 -5.45 -26.06 11.69
N GLU A 36 -5.77 -26.65 12.84
CA GLU A 36 -6.94 -27.51 13.02
C GLU A 36 -7.81 -26.94 14.15
N MET A 37 -9.10 -26.77 13.87
CA MET A 37 -10.07 -26.31 14.85
C MET A 37 -11.10 -27.39 15.10
N THR A 38 -11.24 -27.80 16.37
CA THR A 38 -12.21 -28.81 16.79
C THR A 38 -13.17 -28.20 17.79
N LYS A 39 -14.47 -28.22 17.47
CA LYS A 39 -15.55 -27.81 18.38
C LYS A 39 -16.17 -29.06 19.00
N HIS A 40 -16.30 -29.07 20.32
CA HIS A 40 -16.76 -30.25 21.08
C HIS A 40 -18.18 -30.13 21.62
N ASP A 41 -18.73 -28.92 21.71
CA ASP A 41 -20.02 -28.61 22.29
C ASP A 41 -21.09 -28.32 21.22
N ALA A 42 -22.36 -28.25 21.62
CA ALA A 42 -23.44 -27.82 20.75
C ALA A 42 -23.40 -26.29 20.53
N GLY A 43 -24.09 -25.77 19.50
CA GLY A 43 -24.14 -24.33 19.21
C GLY A 43 -23.04 -23.82 18.27
N VAL A 44 -22.90 -22.49 18.15
CA VAL A 44 -21.96 -21.81 17.23
C VAL A 44 -20.74 -21.33 17.99
N ALA A 45 -19.55 -21.54 17.43
CA ALA A 45 -18.31 -20.92 17.90
C ALA A 45 -17.76 -19.98 16.82
N TRP A 46 -17.20 -18.87 17.26
CA TRP A 46 -16.48 -17.91 16.42
C TRP A 46 -15.02 -17.90 16.83
N GLY A 47 -14.13 -17.80 15.85
CA GLY A 47 -12.70 -17.71 16.08
C GLY A 47 -12.01 -17.07 14.88
N SER A 48 -10.86 -16.46 15.14
CA SER A 48 -10.00 -15.91 14.10
C SER A 48 -8.56 -16.34 14.34
N VAL A 49 -7.84 -16.51 13.23
CA VAL A 49 -6.39 -16.75 13.26
C VAL A 49 -5.75 -15.62 12.48
N HIS A 50 -4.81 -14.93 13.11
CA HIS A 50 -4.10 -13.80 12.52
C HIS A 50 -2.62 -14.14 12.42
N TRP A 51 -2.07 -14.02 11.22
CA TRP A 51 -0.63 -14.09 10.98
C TRP A 51 -0.16 -12.75 10.43
N GLN A 52 0.77 -12.12 11.14
CA GLN A 52 1.36 -10.83 10.76
C GLN A 52 2.88 -11.00 10.64
N TYR A 53 3.44 -10.45 9.58
CA TYR A 53 4.87 -10.46 9.32
C TYR A 53 5.28 -9.19 8.56
N LEU A 54 6.59 -8.91 8.56
CA LEU A 54 7.18 -7.91 7.68
C LEU A 54 7.73 -8.63 6.46
N GLU A 55 7.50 -8.07 5.27
CA GLU A 55 8.04 -8.57 4.02
C GLU A 55 8.94 -7.51 3.38
N ASP A 56 9.90 -7.97 2.58
CA ASP A 56 10.62 -7.09 1.68
C ASP A 56 9.65 -6.47 0.66
N MET A 57 9.64 -5.14 0.60
CA MET A 57 8.78 -4.38 -0.31
C MET A 57 9.01 -4.75 -1.78
N ALA A 58 10.19 -5.25 -2.14
CA ALA A 58 10.51 -5.75 -3.48
C ALA A 58 9.68 -6.99 -3.88
N LYS A 59 9.13 -7.72 -2.90
CA LYS A 59 8.30 -8.91 -3.12
C LYS A 59 6.80 -8.63 -3.06
N VAL A 60 6.40 -7.41 -2.74
CA VAL A 60 4.99 -7.01 -2.77
C VAL A 60 4.54 -6.96 -4.22
N THR A 61 3.61 -7.85 -4.58
CA THR A 61 3.01 -7.90 -5.92
C THR A 61 1.75 -7.03 -5.98
N PRO A 62 1.35 -6.51 -7.15
CA PRO A 62 0.13 -5.72 -7.24
C PRO A 62 -1.10 -6.51 -6.81
N HIS A 63 -2.02 -5.86 -6.10
CA HIS A 63 -3.29 -6.48 -5.69
C HIS A 63 -4.43 -6.04 -6.61
N GLU A 64 -4.93 -6.97 -7.41
CA GLU A 64 -5.96 -6.73 -8.44
C GLU A 64 -7.28 -7.47 -8.17
N ALA A 65 -7.41 -8.14 -7.02
CA ALA A 65 -8.56 -9.00 -6.73
C ALA A 65 -9.80 -8.23 -6.21
N THR A 66 -9.83 -6.90 -6.35
CA THR A 66 -10.94 -6.05 -5.90
C THR A 66 -11.45 -5.17 -7.04
N PRO A 67 -12.61 -4.50 -6.86
CA PRO A 67 -13.07 -3.47 -7.77
C PRO A 67 -12.11 -2.28 -7.97
N LEU A 68 -11.04 -2.17 -7.18
CA LEU A 68 -9.99 -1.17 -7.29
C LEU A 68 -8.74 -1.79 -7.92
N SER A 69 -8.13 -1.07 -8.85
CA SER A 69 -6.80 -1.37 -9.37
C SER A 69 -5.94 -0.12 -9.30
N LEU A 70 -4.76 -0.27 -8.71
CA LEU A 70 -3.80 0.81 -8.54
C LEU A 70 -2.42 0.39 -9.05
N ALA A 71 -1.94 1.09 -10.07
CA ALA A 71 -0.59 0.92 -10.59
C ALA A 71 0.25 2.18 -10.35
N LYS A 72 1.55 1.98 -10.07
CA LYS A 72 2.54 3.03 -9.88
C LYS A 72 3.62 2.89 -10.93
N GLU A 73 3.78 3.93 -11.73
CA GLU A 73 4.86 4.09 -12.70
C GLU A 73 5.73 5.28 -12.33
N ILE A 74 7.01 5.23 -12.69
CA ILE A 74 7.96 6.31 -12.42
C ILE A 74 8.69 6.61 -13.71
N TYR A 75 8.76 7.89 -14.04
CA TYR A 75 9.43 8.40 -15.22
C TYR A 75 10.49 9.42 -14.82
N VAL A 76 11.58 9.52 -15.58
CA VAL A 76 12.50 10.66 -15.53
C VAL A 76 11.95 11.74 -16.47
N ARG A 77 11.88 12.97 -15.97
CA ARG A 77 11.57 14.15 -16.79
C ARG A 77 12.85 14.70 -17.42
N GLU A 78 12.90 14.69 -18.74
CA GLU A 78 14.01 15.26 -19.49
C GLU A 78 13.57 16.46 -20.33
N ASN A 79 14.40 17.51 -20.34
CA ASN A 79 14.23 18.64 -21.23
C ASN A 79 14.93 18.36 -22.57
N THR A 80 14.17 18.26 -23.65
CA THR A 80 14.69 18.11 -25.02
C THR A 80 14.51 19.41 -25.82
N LYS A 81 15.12 19.49 -27.00
CA LYS A 81 14.91 20.61 -27.92
C LYS A 81 13.43 20.77 -28.34
N SER A 82 12.65 19.69 -28.32
CA SER A 82 11.22 19.66 -28.63
C SER A 82 10.31 19.86 -27.41
N GLY A 83 10.86 20.04 -26.22
CA GLY A 83 10.11 20.20 -24.97
C GLY A 83 10.39 19.10 -23.95
N GLN A 84 9.56 19.07 -22.90
CA GLN A 84 9.67 18.08 -21.83
C GLN A 84 9.14 16.72 -22.30
N VAL A 85 9.91 15.67 -22.03
CA VAL A 85 9.52 14.28 -22.29
C VAL A 85 9.64 13.46 -21.02
N LEU A 86 8.78 12.44 -20.90
CA LEU A 86 8.84 11.46 -19.82
C LEU A 86 9.44 10.16 -20.38
N LYS A 87 10.51 9.67 -19.76
CA LYS A 87 11.11 8.39 -20.08
C LYS A 87 10.99 7.45 -18.89
N PRO A 88 10.66 6.16 -19.07
CA PRO A 88 10.70 5.19 -17.97
C PRO A 88 12.06 5.21 -17.26
N ILE A 89 12.06 4.99 -15.95
CA ILE A 89 13.30 4.97 -15.17
C ILE A 89 14.26 3.88 -15.67
N GLY A 90 15.55 4.24 -15.79
CA GLY A 90 16.65 3.32 -16.04
C GLY A 90 17.53 3.11 -14.81
N SER A 91 18.72 2.52 -14.98
CA SER A 91 19.68 2.22 -13.89
C SER A 91 20.61 3.37 -13.50
N ASP A 92 20.46 4.53 -14.13
CA ASP A 92 21.48 5.58 -14.15
C ASP A 92 20.92 6.93 -13.66
N LEU A 93 20.09 6.91 -12.62
CA LEU A 93 19.60 8.15 -12.01
C LEU A 93 20.75 8.90 -11.34
N ALA A 94 20.67 10.22 -11.31
CA ALA A 94 21.63 11.09 -10.63
C ALA A 94 20.92 12.01 -9.63
N PRO A 95 21.61 12.44 -8.56
CA PRO A 95 21.11 13.52 -7.71
C PRO A 95 20.80 14.77 -8.54
N GLY A 96 19.60 15.32 -8.36
CA GLY A 96 19.08 16.46 -9.12
C GLY A 96 18.06 16.09 -10.20
N ASP A 97 18.00 14.82 -10.61
CA ASP A 97 16.98 14.34 -11.56
C ASP A 97 15.58 14.57 -11.00
N GLU A 98 14.67 14.99 -11.87
CA GLU A 98 13.25 15.12 -11.55
C GLU A 98 12.52 13.88 -12.05
N LEU A 99 11.92 13.14 -11.13
CA LEU A 99 11.08 12.00 -11.41
C LEU A 99 9.62 12.44 -11.40
N VAL A 100 8.81 11.88 -12.29
CA VAL A 100 7.36 11.99 -12.29
C VAL A 100 6.78 10.66 -11.84
N VAL A 101 6.14 10.67 -10.67
CA VAL A 101 5.36 9.54 -10.20
C VAL A 101 3.99 9.62 -10.86
N ARG A 102 3.59 8.54 -11.52
CA ARG A 102 2.28 8.38 -12.16
C ARG A 102 1.53 7.26 -11.45
N LEU A 103 0.43 7.60 -10.80
CA LEU A 103 -0.50 6.64 -10.22
C LEU A 103 -1.70 6.49 -11.14
N MET A 104 -1.98 5.26 -11.56
CA MET A 104 -3.14 4.93 -12.39
C MET A 104 -4.13 4.18 -11.53
N LEU A 105 -5.25 4.84 -11.23
CA LEU A 105 -6.35 4.31 -10.44
C LEU A 105 -7.49 3.94 -11.37
N ARG A 106 -8.00 2.71 -11.28
CA ARG A 106 -9.23 2.28 -11.95
C ARG A 106 -10.20 1.73 -10.93
N THR A 107 -11.48 2.09 -11.08
CA THR A 107 -12.59 1.50 -10.33
C THR A 107 -13.75 1.14 -11.27
N ASP A 108 -14.42 0.01 -11.02
CA ASP A 108 -15.59 -0.44 -11.78
C ASP A 108 -16.93 0.09 -11.26
N ARG A 109 -16.92 0.77 -10.10
CA ARG A 109 -18.10 1.26 -9.40
C ARG A 109 -17.83 2.57 -8.68
N ASP A 110 -18.90 3.26 -8.33
CA ASP A 110 -18.83 4.46 -7.49
C ASP A 110 -18.49 4.05 -6.05
N MET A 111 -17.62 4.82 -5.41
CA MET A 111 -17.16 4.62 -4.02
C MET A 111 -17.10 5.94 -3.27
N GLU A 112 -17.07 5.86 -1.94
CA GLU A 112 -17.01 7.02 -1.06
C GLU A 112 -15.91 6.85 0.00
N PHE A 113 -15.38 7.99 0.45
CA PHE A 113 -14.39 8.09 1.53
C PHE A 113 -13.17 7.18 1.30
N VAL A 114 -12.55 7.34 0.13
CA VAL A 114 -11.39 6.56 -0.30
C VAL A 114 -10.11 7.32 0.06
N HIS A 115 -9.16 6.63 0.67
CA HIS A 115 -7.83 7.17 0.96
C HIS A 115 -6.79 6.44 0.12
N MET A 116 -6.04 7.21 -0.67
CA MET A 116 -4.85 6.73 -1.36
C MET A 116 -3.59 7.29 -0.67
N ASN A 117 -2.63 6.41 -0.42
CA ASN A 117 -1.33 6.72 0.19
C ASN A 117 -0.22 6.21 -0.72
N ASP A 118 0.57 7.11 -1.27
CA ASP A 118 1.74 6.76 -2.04
C ASP A 118 3.02 6.99 -1.24
N GLN A 119 3.71 5.90 -0.91
CA GLN A 119 4.97 5.95 -0.19
C GLN A 119 6.08 6.56 -1.07
N ARG A 120 7.03 7.21 -0.42
CA ARG A 120 8.16 7.89 -1.04
C ARG A 120 9.43 7.06 -0.89
N GLY A 121 10.24 7.02 -1.95
CA GLY A 121 11.58 6.47 -1.87
C GLY A 121 12.49 7.34 -1.00
N SER A 122 13.27 6.73 -0.12
CA SER A 122 14.04 7.43 0.92
C SER A 122 15.11 8.41 0.41
N GLY A 123 15.47 8.36 -0.87
CA GLY A 123 16.38 9.33 -1.48
C GLY A 123 15.72 10.35 -2.40
N THR A 124 14.40 10.47 -2.37
CA THR A 124 13.61 11.43 -3.16
C THR A 124 12.84 12.39 -2.28
N GLU A 125 12.62 13.61 -2.76
CA GLU A 125 11.91 14.69 -2.06
C GLU A 125 10.75 15.22 -2.92
N PRO A 126 9.62 15.63 -2.32
CA PRO A 126 8.52 16.23 -3.07
C PRO A 126 8.92 17.60 -3.61
N VAL A 127 8.54 17.90 -4.85
CA VAL A 127 8.67 19.27 -5.38
C VAL A 127 7.55 20.17 -4.83
N ASN A 128 6.34 19.63 -4.64
CA ASN A 128 5.22 20.35 -4.04
C ASN A 128 4.95 19.86 -2.61
N VAL A 129 5.14 20.75 -1.64
CA VAL A 129 4.95 20.48 -0.20
C VAL A 129 3.61 21.01 0.34
N LEU A 130 2.82 21.72 -0.48
CA LEU A 130 1.58 22.35 -0.02
C LEU A 130 0.41 21.38 -0.11
N SER A 131 -0.18 21.11 1.06
CA SER A 131 -1.46 20.41 1.14
C SER A 131 -2.61 21.30 0.67
N GLY A 132 -3.65 20.71 0.11
CA GLY A 132 -4.84 21.45 -0.29
C GLY A 132 -5.81 20.67 -1.16
N TYR A 133 -6.98 21.27 -1.39
CA TYR A 133 -7.96 20.72 -2.31
C TYR A 133 -7.49 20.87 -3.77
N ARG A 134 -7.70 19.80 -4.54
CA ARG A 134 -7.40 19.70 -5.97
C ARG A 134 -8.64 19.22 -6.70
N TYR A 135 -8.77 19.67 -7.94
CA TYR A 135 -9.74 19.15 -8.89
C TYR A 135 -9.03 18.92 -10.21
N ARG A 136 -8.99 17.67 -10.67
CA ARG A 136 -8.34 17.28 -11.93
C ARG A 136 -9.15 16.19 -12.59
N ASP A 137 -9.33 16.30 -13.90
CA ASP A 137 -9.98 15.28 -14.74
C ASP A 137 -11.32 14.76 -14.18
N GLY A 138 -12.11 15.66 -13.60
CA GLY A 138 -13.42 15.32 -13.03
C GLY A 138 -13.40 14.77 -11.60
N LEU A 139 -12.24 14.70 -10.95
CA LEU A 139 -12.09 14.18 -9.59
C LEU A 139 -11.65 15.29 -8.62
N ALA A 140 -12.42 15.48 -7.55
CA ALA A 140 -12.06 16.34 -6.42
C ALA A 140 -11.39 15.49 -5.32
N TYR A 141 -10.30 16.00 -4.74
CA TYR A 141 -9.62 15.33 -3.64
C TYR A 141 -8.81 16.33 -2.81
N TYR A 142 -8.56 15.99 -1.54
CA TYR A 142 -7.60 16.70 -0.70
C TYR A 142 -6.24 16.01 -0.77
N GLU A 143 -5.23 16.74 -1.21
CA GLU A 143 -3.84 16.27 -1.29
C GLU A 143 -3.09 16.71 -0.04
N SER A 144 -2.40 15.78 0.64
CA SER A 144 -1.49 16.08 1.74
C SER A 144 -0.13 15.45 1.51
N THR A 145 0.84 16.27 1.15
CA THR A 145 2.23 15.87 1.02
C THR A 145 2.89 15.80 2.40
N ARG A 146 3.42 14.63 2.74
CA ARG A 146 4.26 14.39 3.92
C ARG A 146 5.65 13.95 3.47
N ASP A 147 6.55 13.85 4.44
CA ASP A 147 7.94 13.44 4.23
C ASP A 147 8.02 12.03 3.61
N ALA A 148 7.44 11.04 4.28
CA ALA A 148 7.49 9.64 3.82
C ALA A 148 6.46 9.28 2.73
N SER A 149 5.48 10.13 2.44
CA SER A 149 4.36 9.78 1.54
C SER A 149 3.54 10.97 1.07
N SER A 150 2.81 10.78 -0.04
CA SER A 150 1.76 11.67 -0.52
C SER A 150 0.40 11.03 -0.28
N HIS A 151 -0.51 11.76 0.38
CA HIS A 151 -1.86 11.28 0.71
C HIS A 151 -2.91 11.98 -0.16
N PHE A 152 -3.90 11.23 -0.61
CA PHE A 152 -5.04 11.72 -1.38
C PHE A 152 -6.32 11.23 -0.72
N PHE A 153 -7.10 12.16 -0.19
CA PHE A 153 -8.40 11.88 0.44
C PHE A 153 -9.50 12.24 -0.55
N ILE A 154 -10.29 11.23 -0.94
CA ILE A 154 -11.29 11.32 -2.00
C ILE A 154 -12.65 11.04 -1.37
N ASP A 155 -13.49 12.08 -1.25
CA ASP A 155 -14.81 11.94 -0.64
C ASP A 155 -15.76 11.11 -1.51
N TYR A 156 -15.72 11.34 -2.83
CA TYR A 156 -16.51 10.61 -3.82
C TYR A 156 -15.63 10.22 -5.00
N LEU A 157 -15.53 8.91 -5.27
CA LEU A 157 -14.78 8.33 -6.38
C LEU A 157 -15.76 7.68 -7.36
N PRO A 158 -16.17 8.39 -8.43
CA PRO A 158 -17.00 7.79 -9.46
C PRO A 158 -16.29 6.62 -10.15
N LYS A 159 -17.06 5.73 -10.77
CA LYS A 159 -16.50 4.70 -11.66
C LYS A 159 -15.68 5.34 -12.79
N GLY A 160 -14.52 4.77 -13.10
CA GLY A 160 -13.66 5.33 -14.13
C GLY A 160 -12.18 4.99 -13.99
N THR A 161 -11.35 5.77 -14.68
CA THR A 161 -9.90 5.69 -14.62
C THR A 161 -9.33 7.08 -14.42
N TYR A 162 -8.44 7.21 -13.45
CA TYR A 162 -7.86 8.46 -12.99
C TYR A 162 -6.34 8.34 -12.98
N VAL A 163 -5.66 9.40 -13.41
CA VAL A 163 -4.20 9.45 -13.44
C VAL A 163 -3.74 10.60 -12.54
N PHE A 164 -2.93 10.29 -11.54
CA PHE A 164 -2.31 11.27 -10.67
C PHE A 164 -0.84 11.37 -11.02
N GLU A 165 -0.41 12.57 -11.40
CA GLU A 165 1.00 12.85 -11.67
C GLU A 165 1.52 13.95 -10.76
N TYR A 166 2.65 13.67 -10.12
CA TYR A 166 3.34 14.66 -9.33
C TYR A 166 4.87 14.46 -9.39
N PRO A 167 5.64 15.56 -9.40
CA PRO A 167 7.09 15.48 -9.47
C PRO A 167 7.72 15.27 -8.09
N VAL A 168 8.77 14.46 -8.05
CA VAL A 168 9.72 14.31 -6.94
C VAL A 168 11.14 14.51 -7.48
N LYS A 169 12.06 14.93 -6.63
CA LYS A 169 13.45 15.17 -7.01
C LYS A 169 14.38 14.20 -6.30
N VAL A 170 15.38 13.68 -7.00
CA VAL A 170 16.40 12.80 -6.43
C VAL A 170 17.43 13.62 -5.65
N PHE A 171 17.72 13.22 -4.41
CA PHE A 171 18.69 13.89 -3.54
C PHE A 171 19.83 12.99 -3.10
N HIS A 172 19.54 11.74 -2.73
CA HIS A 172 20.56 10.83 -2.18
C HIS A 172 20.95 9.74 -3.18
N ARG A 173 22.27 9.52 -3.28
CA ARG A 173 22.87 8.38 -3.99
C ARG A 173 22.59 7.09 -3.23
N GLY A 174 22.50 5.98 -3.97
CA GLY A 174 22.27 4.66 -3.41
C GLY A 174 21.19 3.88 -4.16
N ARG A 175 20.86 2.72 -3.61
CA ARG A 175 19.84 1.82 -4.14
C ARG A 175 18.72 1.66 -3.13
N TYR A 176 17.52 2.13 -3.48
CA TYR A 176 16.36 2.11 -2.59
C TYR A 176 15.07 1.85 -3.36
N GLN A 177 14.04 1.44 -2.64
CA GLN A 177 12.71 1.20 -3.18
C GLN A 177 11.94 2.52 -3.29
N SER A 178 11.10 2.66 -4.30
CA SER A 178 10.23 3.82 -4.49
C SER A 178 9.09 3.90 -3.48
N GLY A 179 8.82 2.82 -2.74
CA GLY A 179 7.60 2.68 -1.96
C GLY A 179 6.43 2.18 -2.81
N ILE A 180 5.45 1.58 -2.14
CA ILE A 180 4.17 1.18 -2.75
C ILE A 180 3.13 2.29 -2.64
N ALA A 181 2.23 2.33 -3.62
CA ALA A 181 0.99 3.08 -3.50
C ALA A 181 -0.11 2.14 -3.00
N ASN A 182 -0.88 2.58 -2.02
CA ASN A 182 -2.02 1.86 -1.45
C ASN A 182 -3.27 2.71 -1.62
N ILE A 183 -4.41 2.08 -1.85
CA ILE A 183 -5.71 2.73 -1.83
C ILE A 183 -6.71 1.85 -1.10
N GLN A 184 -7.56 2.45 -0.28
CA GLN A 184 -8.61 1.74 0.44
C GLN A 184 -9.79 2.64 0.75
N SER A 185 -11.00 2.07 0.81
CA SER A 185 -12.11 2.73 1.47
C SER A 185 -11.86 2.77 2.99
N MET A 186 -12.14 3.92 3.60
CA MET A 186 -12.01 4.11 5.05
C MET A 186 -13.09 3.38 5.86
N TYR A 187 -14.21 3.03 5.22
CA TYR A 187 -15.36 2.40 5.89
C TYR A 187 -15.65 0.97 5.42
N ALA A 188 -15.08 0.56 4.28
CA ALA A 188 -15.19 -0.80 3.76
C ALA A 188 -13.81 -1.30 3.28
N PRO A 189 -12.91 -1.67 4.23
CA PRO A 189 -11.51 -1.98 3.95
C PRO A 189 -11.29 -3.13 2.97
N GLU A 190 -12.28 -3.99 2.74
CA GLU A 190 -12.27 -5.01 1.70
C GLU A 190 -12.13 -4.42 0.28
N PHE A 191 -12.55 -3.17 0.08
CA PHE A 191 -12.26 -2.40 -1.12
C PHE A 191 -10.92 -1.70 -0.97
N ASN A 192 -9.86 -2.42 -1.32
CA ASN A 192 -8.50 -1.92 -1.33
C ASN A 192 -7.71 -2.41 -2.55
N SER A 193 -6.62 -1.75 -2.86
CA SER A 193 -5.63 -2.19 -3.85
C SER A 193 -4.28 -1.59 -3.50
N HIS A 194 -3.21 -2.20 -4.00
CA HIS A 194 -1.88 -1.62 -3.90
C HIS A 194 -1.02 -1.96 -5.11
N SER A 195 -0.08 -1.07 -5.40
CA SER A 195 0.92 -1.27 -6.44
C SER A 195 2.07 -2.15 -5.97
N ALA A 196 2.93 -2.54 -6.91
CA ALA A 196 4.30 -2.93 -6.59
C ALA A 196 5.17 -1.69 -6.34
N SER A 197 6.35 -1.91 -5.76
CA SER A 197 7.42 -0.92 -5.66
C SER A 197 8.42 -1.10 -6.80
N GLN A 198 9.17 -0.05 -7.12
CA GLN A 198 10.24 -0.07 -8.13
C GLN A 198 11.58 0.27 -7.50
N TRP A 199 12.65 -0.34 -8.00
CA TRP A 199 14.01 0.01 -7.60
C TRP A 199 14.42 1.34 -8.22
N LEU A 200 15.02 2.20 -7.40
CA LEU A 200 15.70 3.42 -7.81
C LEU A 200 17.20 3.22 -7.57
N GLU A 201 17.98 3.28 -8.64
CA GLU A 201 19.43 3.17 -8.62
C GLU A 201 20.04 4.52 -8.97
N VAL A 202 20.59 5.20 -7.96
CA VAL A 202 21.13 6.56 -8.06
C VAL A 202 22.65 6.55 -7.89
N LYS A 203 23.37 7.02 -8.91
CA LYS A 203 24.83 7.00 -9.00
C LYS A 203 25.49 8.21 -8.36
#